data_AF-A0A950ELU0-F1
#
_entry.id   AF-A0A950ELU0-F1
#
_cell.length_a   1.000
_cell.length_b   1.000
_cell.length_c   1.000
_cell.angle_alpha   90.00
_cell.angle_beta   90.00
_cell.angle_gamma   90.00
#
_symmetry.space_group_name_H-M   'P 1'
#
loop_
_entity.id
_entity.type
_entity.pdbx_description
1 polymer ?
#
loop_
_entity_poly.entity_id
_entity_poly.type
_entity_poly.pdbx_seq_one_letter_code
_entity_poly.pdbx_strand_id
1 'polypeptide(L)'
;SQSSLFLDFLAGNQSYQCTPWGNPARTVFGWQKPCYLVGEGYVKTFKELMETTDWDKYGTGKYEKCADCMVHCGFEATAVLDTVAHPLKALKVAMSGPKTEGAFVKDIPLEGARPAEYVFSRHVEIKLEEIKNSAKTKKPATVAAS
;
A
#
# COMPACT_ATOMS: atom_id res chain seq x y z
N SER A 1 -10.27 -16.39 0.75
CA SER A 1 -11.30 -16.12 -0.27
C SER A 1 -11.03 -14.76 -0.88
N GLN A 2 -11.17 -14.64 -2.20
CA GLN A 2 -11.11 -13.35 -2.91
C GLN A 2 -12.52 -12.95 -3.36
N SER A 3 -12.77 -11.66 -3.55
CA SER A 3 -14.04 -11.18 -4.12
C SER A 3 -14.20 -11.63 -5.58
N SER A 4 -15.46 -11.82 -6.01
CA SER A 4 -15.75 -12.21 -7.40
C SER A 4 -15.22 -11.19 -8.40
N LEU A 5 -15.34 -9.89 -8.09
CA LEU A 5 -14.83 -8.82 -8.94
C LEU A 5 -13.30 -8.76 -8.99
N PHE A 6 -12.60 -9.19 -7.94
CA PHE A 6 -11.14 -9.31 -8.01
C PHE A 6 -10.72 -10.43 -8.97
N LEU A 7 -11.41 -11.58 -8.96
CA LEU A 7 -11.15 -12.66 -9.90
C LEU A 7 -11.45 -12.22 -11.35
N ASP A 8 -12.48 -11.40 -11.56
CA ASP A 8 -12.82 -10.83 -12.86
C ASP A 8 -11.79 -9.81 -13.35
N PHE A 9 -11.21 -9.04 -12.43
CA PHE A 9 -10.06 -8.17 -12.70
C PHE A 9 -8.83 -9.00 -13.12
N LEU A 10 -8.49 -10.07 -12.40
CA LEU A 10 -7.37 -10.95 -12.77
C LEU A 10 -7.57 -11.64 -14.12
N ALA A 11 -8.81 -11.89 -14.52
CA ALA A 11 -9.14 -12.43 -15.84
C ALA A 11 -9.07 -11.37 -16.97
N GLY A 12 -8.70 -10.13 -16.66
CA GLY A 12 -8.52 -9.06 -17.64
C GLY A 12 -9.83 -8.42 -18.12
N ASN A 13 -10.95 -8.69 -17.45
CA ASN A 13 -12.26 -8.12 -17.82
C ASN A 13 -12.47 -6.72 -17.24
N GLN A 14 -11.60 -6.29 -16.33
CA GLN A 14 -11.69 -5.03 -15.62
C GLN A 14 -10.30 -4.42 -15.45
N SER A 15 -10.24 -3.10 -15.34
CA SER A 15 -9.02 -2.40 -14.92
C SER A 15 -9.36 -1.61 -13.65
N TYR A 16 -8.52 -1.77 -12.63
CA TYR A 16 -8.70 -1.15 -11.33
C TYR A 16 -7.47 -0.34 -10.95
N GLN A 17 -7.72 0.80 -10.33
CA GLN A 17 -6.70 1.50 -9.56
C GLN A 17 -6.52 0.79 -8.22
N CYS A 18 -5.28 0.59 -7.78
CA CYS A 18 -5.05 -0.03 -6.48
C CYS A 18 -5.45 0.95 -5.36
N THR A 19 -5.92 0.40 -4.25
CA THR A 19 -6.18 1.13 -3.01
C THR A 19 -4.96 0.99 -2.10
N PRO A 20 -3.98 1.91 -2.12
CA PRO A 20 -2.70 1.74 -1.42
C PRO A 20 -2.81 1.68 0.11
N TRP A 21 -3.88 2.26 0.68
CA TRP A 21 -4.17 2.20 2.12
C TRP A 21 -4.92 0.93 2.55
N GLY A 22 -5.27 0.03 1.61
CA GLY A 22 -6.06 -1.16 1.89
C GLY A 22 -5.37 -2.18 2.81
N ASN A 23 -4.04 -2.14 2.90
CA ASN A 23 -3.26 -2.95 3.84
C ASN A 23 -2.12 -2.11 4.46
N PRO A 24 -2.39 -1.33 5.51
CA PRO A 24 -1.39 -0.50 6.15
C PRO A 24 -0.43 -1.35 7.00
N ALA A 25 0.87 -1.00 7.01
CA ALA A 25 1.85 -1.67 7.85
C ALA A 25 2.32 -0.81 9.01
N ARG A 26 2.39 -1.41 10.20
CA ARG A 26 3.04 -0.83 11.38
C ARG A 26 4.29 -1.64 11.71
N THR A 27 5.41 -0.95 11.83
CA THR A 27 6.72 -1.52 12.16
C THR A 27 7.30 -0.86 13.42
N VAL A 28 8.52 -1.25 13.81
CA VAL A 28 9.28 -0.57 14.86
C VAL A 28 9.56 0.91 14.55
N PHE A 29 9.52 1.30 13.27
CA PHE A 29 9.72 2.68 12.86
C PHE A 29 8.44 3.53 12.92
N GLY A 30 7.27 2.89 13.08
CA GLY A 30 5.95 3.53 13.06
C GLY A 30 5.03 2.94 11.98
N TRP A 31 3.96 3.66 11.67
CA TRP A 31 3.08 3.37 10.53
C TRP A 31 3.76 3.80 9.24
N GLN A 32 3.91 2.87 8.30
CA GLN A 32 4.63 3.07 7.06
C GLN A 32 3.76 3.76 6.00
N LYS A 33 4.30 4.82 5.37
CA LYS A 33 3.70 5.53 4.23
C LYS A 33 4.31 5.01 2.92
N PRO A 34 3.56 4.96 1.80
CA PRO A 34 2.10 4.89 1.72
C PRO A 34 1.56 3.49 2.06
N CYS A 35 2.20 2.44 1.54
CA CYS A 35 1.82 1.05 1.66
C CYS A 35 3.03 0.23 2.11
N TYR A 36 2.78 -1.01 2.52
CA TYR A 36 3.79 -1.84 3.17
C TYR A 36 4.98 -2.22 2.27
N LEU A 37 4.88 -2.05 0.95
CA LEU A 37 5.95 -2.36 -0.01
C LEU A 37 6.83 -1.17 -0.37
N VAL A 38 6.27 0.05 -0.40
CA VAL A 38 6.98 1.22 -0.96
C VAL A 38 7.84 1.91 0.12
N GLY A 39 7.29 2.11 1.32
CA GLY A 39 8.07 2.52 2.50
C GLY A 39 8.82 3.86 2.39
N GLU A 40 8.14 4.92 1.99
CA GLU A 40 8.74 6.26 1.77
C GLU A 40 8.70 7.17 3.00
N GLY A 41 8.19 6.68 4.12
CA GLY A 41 8.22 7.39 5.38
C GLY A 41 7.49 6.64 6.48
N TYR A 42 7.59 7.17 7.70
CA TYR A 42 6.94 6.61 8.87
C TYR A 42 6.29 7.70 9.71
N VAL A 43 5.13 7.39 10.28
CA VAL A 43 4.35 8.28 11.17
C VAL A 43 3.96 7.55 12.45
N LYS A 44 3.65 8.31 13.51
CA LYS A 44 3.48 7.71 14.84
C LYS A 44 2.11 7.05 15.01
N THR A 45 1.09 7.58 14.33
CA THR A 45 -0.30 7.13 14.50
C THR A 45 -0.94 6.79 13.15
N PHE A 46 -1.95 5.92 13.20
CA PHE A 46 -2.73 5.56 12.02
C PHE A 46 -3.48 6.77 11.45
N LYS A 47 -3.99 7.65 12.33
CA LYS A 47 -4.65 8.89 11.93
C LYS A 47 -3.72 9.76 11.07
N GLU A 48 -2.49 9.96 11.54
CA GLU A 48 -1.47 10.70 10.80
C GLU A 48 -1.13 10.04 9.46
N LEU A 49 -1.09 8.70 9.39
CA LEU A 49 -0.91 7.97 8.13
C LEU A 49 -2.02 8.32 7.13
N MET A 50 -3.27 8.28 7.56
CA MET A 50 -4.41 8.54 6.68
C MET A 50 -4.50 10.00 6.24
N GLU A 51 -4.24 10.95 7.14
CA GLU A 51 -4.42 12.38 6.88
C GLU A 51 -3.24 13.06 6.17
N THR A 52 -2.02 12.56 6.38
CA THR A 52 -0.80 13.24 5.88
C THR A 52 -0.14 12.53 4.70
N THR A 53 -0.63 11.35 4.30
CA THR A 53 -0.15 10.68 3.10
C THR A 53 -0.89 11.22 1.89
N ASP A 54 -0.15 11.69 0.89
CA ASP A 54 -0.69 12.10 -0.39
C ASP A 54 -1.02 10.86 -1.24
N TRP A 55 -2.16 10.23 -0.94
CA TRP A 55 -2.58 8.96 -1.55
C TRP A 55 -2.72 9.05 -3.07
N ASP A 56 -3.00 10.24 -3.60
CA ASP A 56 -3.19 10.47 -5.02
C ASP A 56 -1.90 10.31 -5.84
N LYS A 57 -0.73 10.39 -5.19
CA LYS A 57 0.59 10.14 -5.81
C LYS A 57 0.97 8.67 -5.92
N TYR A 58 0.09 7.74 -5.52
CA TYR A 58 0.40 6.32 -5.46
C TYR A 58 -0.63 5.49 -6.23
N GLY A 59 -0.16 4.38 -6.80
CA GLY A 59 -0.95 3.48 -7.64
C GLY A 59 -0.38 3.35 -9.04
N THR A 60 -0.87 2.35 -9.76
CA THR A 60 -0.47 2.06 -11.15
C THR A 60 -0.73 3.29 -12.03
N GLY A 61 0.23 3.67 -12.86
CA GLY A 61 0.20 4.88 -13.69
C GLY A 61 0.47 6.20 -12.97
N LYS A 62 0.52 6.21 -11.63
CA LYS A 62 0.82 7.40 -10.83
C LYS A 62 2.27 7.43 -10.34
N TYR A 63 2.85 6.26 -10.08
CA TYR A 63 4.19 6.13 -9.55
C TYR A 63 4.95 4.96 -10.18
N GLU A 64 6.20 5.18 -10.60
CA GLU A 64 7.05 4.15 -11.21
C GLU A 64 7.17 2.90 -10.35
N LYS A 65 7.31 3.04 -9.02
CA LYS A 65 7.37 1.87 -8.10
C LYS A 65 6.06 1.08 -8.00
N CYS A 66 4.96 1.61 -8.54
CA CYS A 66 3.65 0.97 -8.55
C CYS A 66 3.28 0.39 -9.92
N ALA A 67 4.10 0.60 -10.96
CA ALA A 67 3.81 0.19 -12.33
C ALA A 67 3.55 -1.32 -12.46
N ASP A 68 4.46 -2.14 -11.91
CA ASP A 68 4.43 -3.61 -12.03
C ASP A 68 4.08 -4.31 -10.71
N CYS A 69 3.25 -3.68 -9.87
CA CYS A 69 2.91 -4.23 -8.56
C CYS A 69 2.05 -5.51 -8.71
N MET A 70 2.68 -6.68 -8.60
CA MET A 70 2.00 -7.99 -8.65
C MET A 70 1.29 -8.39 -7.35
N VAL A 71 1.15 -7.45 -6.41
CA VAL A 71 0.64 -7.77 -5.07
C VAL A 71 -0.85 -7.43 -4.98
N HIS A 72 -1.65 -8.49 -4.79
CA HIS A 72 -3.11 -8.45 -4.74
C HIS A 72 -3.70 -7.46 -3.72
N CYS A 73 -2.96 -7.15 -2.64
CA CYS A 73 -3.48 -6.48 -1.45
C CYS A 73 -4.14 -5.12 -1.73
N GLY A 74 -3.66 -4.38 -2.73
CA GLY A 74 -4.21 -3.07 -3.09
C GLY A 74 -5.43 -3.18 -4.00
N PHE A 75 -5.45 -4.13 -4.92
CA PHE A 75 -6.53 -4.30 -5.88
C PHE A 75 -7.75 -5.03 -5.30
N GLU A 76 -7.54 -5.95 -4.36
CA GLU A 76 -8.65 -6.61 -3.65
C GLU A 76 -9.51 -5.59 -2.89
N ALA A 77 -8.89 -4.63 -2.19
CA ALA A 77 -9.63 -3.58 -1.50
C ALA A 77 -10.48 -2.74 -2.47
N THR A 78 -9.94 -2.42 -3.65
CA THR A 78 -10.71 -1.75 -4.71
C THR A 78 -11.87 -2.61 -5.18
N ALA A 79 -11.65 -3.91 -5.43
CA ALA A 79 -12.67 -4.84 -5.89
C ALA A 79 -13.78 -5.06 -4.85
N VAL A 80 -13.45 -5.06 -3.55
CA VAL A 80 -14.42 -5.12 -2.46
C VAL A 80 -15.27 -3.84 -2.40
N LEU A 81 -14.64 -2.66 -2.52
CA LEU A 81 -15.37 -1.40 -2.60
C LEU A 81 -16.32 -1.39 -3.81
N ASP A 82 -15.86 -1.88 -4.97
CA ASP A 82 -16.67 -2.01 -6.18
C ASP A 82 -17.81 -3.02 -6.00
N THR A 83 -17.58 -4.10 -5.26
CA THR A 83 -18.58 -5.12 -4.94
C THR A 83 -19.72 -4.53 -4.11
N VAL A 84 -19.38 -3.72 -3.10
CA VAL A 84 -20.36 -3.05 -2.24
C VAL A 84 -21.12 -1.98 -3.01
N ALA A 85 -20.44 -1.22 -3.87
CA ALA A 85 -21.06 -0.18 -4.69
C ALA A 85 -21.95 -0.76 -5.82
N HIS A 86 -21.58 -1.91 -6.38
CA HIS A 86 -22.25 -2.52 -7.53
C HIS A 86 -22.61 -4.00 -7.27
N PRO A 87 -23.58 -4.28 -6.38
CA PRO A 87 -23.90 -5.64 -5.96
C PRO A 87 -24.42 -6.53 -7.10
N LEU A 88 -25.16 -5.96 -8.06
CA LEU A 88 -25.65 -6.71 -9.24
C LEU A 88 -24.51 -7.17 -10.16
N LYS A 89 -23.49 -6.31 -10.32
CA LYS A 89 -22.28 -6.62 -11.09
C LYS A 89 -21.52 -7.78 -10.43
N ALA A 90 -21.31 -7.69 -9.12
CA ALA A 90 -20.65 -8.73 -8.34
C ALA A 90 -21.42 -10.05 -8.35
N LEU A 91 -22.76 -10.01 -8.24
CA LEU A 91 -23.62 -11.18 -8.31
C LEU A 91 -23.52 -11.88 -9.67
N LYS A 92 -23.55 -11.12 -10.76
CA LYS A 92 -23.39 -11.68 -12.12
C LYS A 92 -22.10 -12.48 -12.25
N VAL A 93 -20.98 -11.89 -11.82
CA VAL A 93 -19.67 -12.56 -11.87
C VAL A 93 -19.62 -13.75 -10.91
N ALA A 94 -20.19 -13.64 -9.71
CA ALA A 94 -20.23 -14.74 -8.75
C ALA A 94 -21.03 -15.95 -9.26
N MET A 95 -22.09 -15.72 -10.03
CA MET A 95 -22.93 -16.79 -10.60
C MET A 95 -22.36 -17.39 -11.87
N SER A 96 -21.84 -16.57 -12.78
CA SER A 96 -21.36 -17.02 -14.11
C SER A 96 -19.86 -17.34 -14.15
N GLY A 97 -19.11 -16.94 -13.13
CA GLY A 97 -17.65 -16.91 -13.17
C GLY A 97 -17.10 -15.75 -14.02
N PRO A 98 -15.80 -15.46 -13.90
CA PRO A 98 -15.13 -14.48 -14.76
C PRO A 98 -14.96 -15.04 -16.17
N LYS A 99 -15.02 -14.17 -17.18
CA LYS A 99 -14.71 -14.54 -18.56
C LYS A 99 -13.20 -14.73 -18.71
N THR A 100 -12.76 -15.90 -19.18
CA THR A 100 -11.33 -16.25 -19.28
C THR A 100 -10.77 -16.23 -20.70
N GLU A 101 -11.59 -15.94 -21.70
CA GLU A 101 -11.22 -15.94 -23.12
C GLU A 101 -11.54 -14.60 -23.76
N GLY A 102 -10.78 -14.19 -24.79
CA GLY A 102 -10.99 -12.95 -25.51
C GLY A 102 -10.03 -11.82 -25.10
N ALA A 103 -10.19 -10.65 -25.72
CA ALA A 103 -9.31 -9.52 -25.48
C ALA A 103 -9.52 -8.92 -24.08
N PHE A 104 -8.40 -8.58 -23.42
CA PHE A 104 -8.42 -7.86 -22.15
C PHE A 104 -8.91 -6.43 -22.36
N VAL A 105 -9.49 -5.84 -21.32
CA VAL A 105 -9.79 -4.41 -21.32
C VAL A 105 -8.49 -3.60 -21.36
N LYS A 106 -8.59 -2.35 -21.82
CA LYS A 106 -7.44 -1.44 -21.84
C LYS A 106 -6.96 -1.19 -20.42
N ASP A 107 -5.67 -1.38 -20.20
CA ASP A 107 -5.05 -1.16 -18.89
C ASP A 107 -4.68 0.32 -18.66
N ILE A 108 -4.30 0.63 -17.42
CA ILE A 108 -3.91 1.97 -16.98
C ILE A 108 -2.60 2.39 -17.69
N PRO A 109 -2.58 3.57 -18.35
CA PRO A 109 -1.36 4.11 -18.96
C PRO A 109 -0.27 4.39 -17.91
N LEU A 110 1.00 4.11 -18.24
CA LEU A 110 2.14 4.27 -17.33
C LEU A 110 2.97 5.53 -17.60
N GLU A 111 2.74 6.21 -18.71
CA GLU A 111 3.58 7.30 -19.22
C GLU A 111 3.54 8.55 -18.32
N GLY A 112 2.49 8.68 -17.49
CA GLY A 112 2.32 9.78 -16.54
C GLY A 112 2.88 9.52 -15.14
N ALA A 113 3.53 8.38 -14.91
CA ALA A 113 4.02 8.01 -13.59
C ALA A 113 5.18 8.91 -13.13
N ARG A 114 5.14 9.34 -11.86
CA ARG A 114 6.25 10.09 -11.25
C ARG A 114 7.48 9.17 -11.05
N PRO A 115 8.71 9.71 -10.99
CA PRO A 115 9.93 8.91 -10.88
C PRO A 115 10.14 8.30 -9.49
N ALA A 116 10.75 7.11 -9.44
CA ALA A 116 11.07 6.34 -8.23
C ALA A 116 12.06 7.06 -7.28
N GLU A 117 11.71 7.13 -5.98
CA GLU A 117 12.55 7.73 -4.93
C GLU A 117 13.17 6.67 -4.00
N TYR A 118 14.49 6.49 -4.02
CA TYR A 118 15.14 5.45 -3.20
C TYR A 118 15.61 5.97 -1.83
N VAL A 119 14.72 5.89 -0.83
CA VAL A 119 14.92 6.52 0.50
C VAL A 119 15.25 5.54 1.64
N PHE A 120 15.46 4.25 1.36
CA PHE A 120 15.64 3.22 2.38
C PHE A 120 16.81 3.48 3.35
N SER A 121 18.01 3.72 2.81
CA SER A 121 19.23 3.91 3.64
C SER A 121 19.07 5.08 4.61
N ARG A 122 18.49 6.18 4.12
CA ARG A 122 18.20 7.37 4.93
C ARG A 122 17.30 7.06 6.11
N HIS A 123 16.25 6.26 5.93
CA HIS A 123 15.35 5.89 7.03
C HIS A 123 16.05 5.06 8.11
N VAL A 124 16.90 4.11 7.69
CA VAL A 124 17.66 3.27 8.62
C VAL A 124 18.64 4.11 9.42
N GLU A 125 19.39 5.00 8.77
CA GLU A 125 20.34 5.91 9.41
C GLU A 125 19.68 6.78 10.48
N ILE A 126 18.59 7.47 10.14
CA ILE A 126 17.81 8.30 11.07
C ILE A 126 17.40 7.49 12.30
N LYS A 127 16.94 6.25 12.11
CA LYS A 127 16.47 5.43 13.22
C LYS A 127 17.58 4.86 14.09
N LEU A 128 18.73 4.52 13.50
CA LEU A 128 19.91 4.15 14.28
C LEU A 128 20.39 5.33 15.14
N GLU A 129 20.32 6.56 14.63
CA GLU A 129 20.65 7.76 15.41
C GLU A 129 19.67 8.00 16.56
N GLU A 130 18.36 7.89 16.32
CA GLU A 130 17.35 7.99 17.38
C GLU A 130 17.58 6.95 18.50
N ILE A 131 17.91 5.71 18.14
CA ILE A 131 18.22 4.64 19.10
C ILE A 131 19.47 4.99 19.91
N LYS A 132 20.54 5.45 19.26
CA LYS A 132 21.78 5.88 19.93
C LYS A 132 21.51 7.01 20.91
N ASN A 133 20.74 8.01 20.51
CA ASN A 133 20.41 9.16 21.36
C ASN A 133 19.52 8.74 22.54
N SER A 134 18.52 7.90 22.31
CA SER A 134 17.68 7.35 23.37
C SER A 134 18.47 6.52 24.39
N ALA A 135 19.47 5.76 23.94
CA ALA A 135 20.37 5.00 24.81
C ALA A 135 21.27 5.90 25.66
N LYS A 136 21.75 7.03 25.10
CA LYS A 136 22.55 8.03 25.86
C LYS A 136 21.73 8.69 26.97
N THR A 137 20.46 9.01 26.71
CA THR A 137 19.57 9.64 27.70
C THR A 137 19.13 8.67 28.82
N LYS A 138 19.12 7.36 28.55
CA LYS A 138 18.71 6.32 29.52
C LYS A 138 19.86 5.78 30.39
N LYS A 139 21.05 6.39 30.39
CA LYS A 139 22.16 5.96 31.27
C LYS A 139 21.68 6.06 32.74
N PRO A 140 21.70 4.95 33.52
CA PRO A 140 21.20 4.99 34.89
C PRO A 140 22.05 5.95 35.71
N ALA A 141 21.39 6.77 36.55
CA ALA A 141 22.07 7.45 37.64
C ALA A 141 22.83 6.38 38.42
N THR A 142 24.15 6.52 38.49
CA THR A 142 25.03 5.72 39.33
C THR A 142 24.41 5.62 40.71
N VAL A 143 23.98 4.41 41.09
CA VAL A 143 23.59 4.12 42.47
C VAL A 143 24.87 4.25 43.27
N ALA A 144 25.04 5.38 43.96
CA ALA A 144 26.12 5.57 44.90
C ALA A 144 25.93 4.54 46.02
N ALA A 145 26.90 3.64 46.15
CA ALA A 145 26.96 2.68 47.25
C ALA A 145 27.06 3.43 48.59
N SER A 146 26.26 3.01 49.58
CA SER A 146 26.40 3.33 51.00
C SER A 146 26.40 2.02 51.78
#